data_AF-A0A9X4CMF7-F1
#
_entry.id   AF-A0A9X4CMF7-F1
#
_cell.length_a   1.000
_cell.length_b   1.000
_cell.length_c   1.000
_cell.angle_alpha   90.00
_cell.angle_beta   90.00
_cell.angle_gamma   90.00
#
_symmetry.space_group_name_H-M   'P 1'
#
loop_
_entity.id
_entity.type
_entity.pdbx_description
1 polymer ?
#
loop_
_entity_poly.entity_id
_entity_poly.type
_entity_poly.pdbx_seq_one_letter_code
_entity_poly.pdbx_strand_id
1 'polypeptide(L)'
;MTTARHGAKVPARWRLLVCGLALLAGCSQEPLTAADPHADMPVPTRASHSSFSTMRASGIDVPFRRELKAHVPAELSEVLAFYRTELGKRGWQERPDGAMVAADHARLVFASPKGPGTLTLDRVKSETTIDLVQRNTEVAAKANFLPIAGHARLIFGYLVPDVASLAINGQTIKIAGGVNHPQTLDLPPGTYSYALLVSGHRVHTDTITVAAGEAWSLSLGDDDKKPDQIY
;
A
#
# COMPACT_ATOMS: atom_id res chain seq x y z
N MET A 1 -38.16 -57.77 -54.32
CA MET A 1 -38.96 -56.84 -53.50
C MET A 1 -38.17 -56.50 -52.25
N THR A 2 -38.11 -55.21 -51.97
CA THR A 2 -37.41 -54.49 -50.91
C THR A 2 -37.97 -54.75 -49.50
N THR A 3 -37.26 -54.24 -48.50
CA THR A 3 -37.60 -53.95 -47.08
C THR A 3 -37.06 -54.98 -46.07
N ALA A 4 -36.57 -54.61 -44.88
CA ALA A 4 -36.04 -53.37 -44.31
C ALA A 4 -35.36 -53.75 -42.98
N ARG A 5 -34.38 -52.93 -42.54
CA ARG A 5 -33.81 -52.89 -41.18
C ARG A 5 -34.92 -52.78 -40.11
N HIS A 6 -34.60 -52.96 -38.82
CA HIS A 6 -34.74 -51.91 -37.80
C HIS A 6 -34.04 -52.30 -36.48
N GLY A 7 -33.39 -51.29 -35.89
CA GLY A 7 -32.47 -51.39 -34.76
C GLY A 7 -33.13 -51.65 -33.41
N ALA A 8 -32.33 -52.20 -32.51
CA ALA A 8 -32.68 -52.44 -31.12
C ALA A 8 -32.87 -51.11 -30.35
N LYS A 9 -34.02 -50.98 -29.68
CA LYS A 9 -34.35 -49.87 -28.77
C LYS A 9 -33.71 -50.11 -27.40
N VAL A 10 -32.92 -49.13 -26.94
CA VAL A 10 -32.39 -49.08 -25.57
C VAL A 10 -33.52 -48.63 -24.61
N PRO A 11 -33.71 -49.30 -23.46
CA PRO A 11 -34.86 -49.05 -22.58
C PRO A 11 -34.74 -47.74 -21.78
N ALA A 12 -35.87 -47.02 -21.71
CA ALA A 12 -36.06 -45.66 -21.23
C ALA A 12 -35.91 -45.42 -19.71
N ARG A 13 -35.23 -46.29 -18.96
CA ARG A 13 -35.15 -46.26 -17.49
C ARG A 13 -33.81 -45.76 -16.92
N TRP A 14 -32.92 -45.25 -17.77
CA TRP A 14 -31.59 -44.77 -17.37
C TRP A 14 -31.31 -43.31 -17.74
N ARG A 15 -32.34 -42.53 -18.07
CA ARG A 15 -32.20 -41.11 -18.45
C ARG A 15 -32.47 -40.10 -17.33
N LEU A 16 -32.76 -40.55 -16.10
CA LEU A 16 -33.18 -39.63 -15.02
C LEU A 16 -32.19 -39.48 -13.85
N LEU A 17 -31.02 -40.12 -13.91
CA LEU A 17 -29.98 -39.97 -12.87
C LEU A 17 -28.75 -39.14 -13.30
N VAL A 18 -28.77 -38.53 -14.49
CA VAL A 18 -27.68 -37.65 -14.98
C VAL A 18 -28.05 -36.15 -14.90
N CYS A 19 -29.30 -35.80 -14.58
CA CYS A 19 -29.70 -34.40 -14.42
C CYS A 19 -29.48 -33.84 -12.99
N GLY A 20 -28.83 -34.61 -12.10
CA GLY A 20 -28.75 -34.30 -10.67
C GLY A 20 -27.49 -33.57 -10.16
N LEU A 21 -26.50 -33.21 -10.98
CA LEU A 21 -25.20 -32.76 -10.42
C LEU A 21 -24.41 -31.70 -11.21
N ALA A 22 -25.03 -30.97 -12.15
CA ALA A 22 -24.32 -29.99 -12.99
C ALA A 22 -24.89 -28.56 -12.93
N LEU A 23 -25.57 -28.18 -11.83
CA LEU A 23 -26.14 -26.84 -11.64
C LEU A 23 -25.72 -26.19 -10.31
N LEU A 24 -24.42 -26.31 -9.97
CA LEU A 24 -23.73 -25.26 -9.23
C LEU A 24 -22.93 -24.47 -10.25
N ALA A 25 -23.66 -23.73 -11.09
CA ALA A 25 -23.09 -22.66 -11.88
C ALA A 25 -22.54 -21.64 -10.88
N GLY A 26 -21.25 -21.72 -10.58
CA GLY A 26 -20.55 -20.64 -9.91
C GLY A 26 -20.84 -19.37 -10.69
N CYS A 27 -21.36 -18.35 -10.01
CA CYS A 27 -21.46 -17.02 -10.60
C CYS A 27 -20.05 -16.64 -11.07
N SER A 28 -19.79 -16.76 -12.37
CA SER A 28 -18.63 -16.14 -12.99
C SER A 28 -18.83 -14.64 -12.84
N GLN A 29 -18.30 -14.09 -11.75
CA GLN A 29 -18.27 -12.65 -11.55
C GLN A 29 -17.46 -12.04 -12.71
N GLU A 30 -17.92 -10.91 -13.21
CA GLU A 30 -17.22 -10.22 -14.29
C GLU A 30 -15.77 -9.90 -13.84
N PRO A 31 -14.76 -10.12 -14.71
CA PRO A 31 -13.38 -9.81 -14.38
C PRO A 31 -13.24 -8.37 -13.88
N LEU A 32 -12.36 -8.16 -12.90
CA LEU A 32 -12.07 -6.82 -12.42
C LEU A 32 -11.45 -5.99 -13.55
N THR A 33 -11.98 -4.79 -13.76
CA THR A 33 -11.48 -3.80 -14.70
C THR A 33 -11.27 -2.46 -13.98
N ALA A 34 -10.51 -1.55 -14.60
CA ALA A 34 -10.27 -0.25 -14.00
C ALA A 34 -11.53 0.59 -14.15
N ALA A 35 -12.02 1.16 -13.05
CA ALA A 35 -13.18 2.06 -13.05
C ALA A 35 -12.94 3.29 -13.94
N ASP A 36 -11.69 3.76 -14.00
CA ASP A 36 -11.21 4.76 -14.95
C ASP A 36 -10.00 4.19 -15.74
N PRO A 37 -10.13 3.98 -17.06
CA PRO A 37 -9.04 3.50 -17.92
C PRO A 37 -7.80 4.40 -17.95
N HIS A 38 -7.94 5.69 -17.64
CA HIS A 38 -6.88 6.70 -17.75
C HIS A 38 -6.27 7.09 -16.40
N ALA A 39 -6.85 6.65 -15.28
CA ALA A 39 -6.31 6.95 -13.96
C ALA A 39 -4.92 6.32 -13.76
N ASP A 40 -3.93 7.10 -13.30
CA ASP A 40 -2.57 6.62 -12.98
C ASP A 40 -2.56 5.46 -11.96
N MET A 41 -3.50 5.48 -11.02
CA MET A 41 -3.64 4.50 -9.94
C MET A 41 -5.03 3.86 -10.08
N PRO A 42 -5.12 2.67 -10.69
CA PRO A 42 -6.40 2.09 -11.08
C PRO A 42 -7.20 1.60 -9.87
N VAL A 43 -8.46 2.02 -9.79
CA VAL A 43 -9.45 1.50 -8.83
C VAL A 43 -10.24 0.36 -9.51
N PRO A 44 -10.39 -0.81 -8.89
CA PRO A 44 -11.21 -1.89 -9.44
C PRO A 44 -12.70 -1.51 -9.50
N THR A 45 -13.42 -1.85 -10.58
CA THR A 45 -14.85 -1.54 -10.78
C THR A 45 -15.78 -1.99 -9.65
N ARG A 46 -15.44 -3.08 -8.96
CA ARG A 46 -16.23 -3.64 -7.85
C ARG A 46 -15.85 -3.08 -6.48
N ALA A 47 -14.99 -2.05 -6.39
CA ALA A 47 -14.60 -1.50 -5.11
C ALA A 47 -15.82 -1.00 -4.32
N SER A 48 -16.01 -1.52 -3.10
CA SER A 48 -17.08 -1.08 -2.19
C SER A 48 -16.79 0.32 -1.66
N HIS A 49 -15.51 0.67 -1.56
CA HIS A 49 -15.03 2.01 -1.31
C HIS A 49 -13.61 2.20 -1.82
N SER A 50 -13.25 3.45 -2.09
CA SER A 50 -11.90 3.86 -2.44
C SER A 50 -11.62 5.28 -1.97
N SER A 51 -10.40 5.55 -1.55
CA SER A 51 -9.93 6.88 -1.16
C SER A 51 -8.53 7.12 -1.69
N PHE A 52 -8.25 8.36 -2.04
CA PHE A 52 -6.92 8.80 -2.46
C PHE A 52 -6.35 9.79 -1.44
N SER A 53 -5.09 9.60 -1.09
CA SER A 53 -4.32 10.53 -0.27
C SER A 53 -3.09 11.00 -1.04
N THR A 54 -2.66 12.22 -0.77
CA THR A 54 -1.42 12.77 -1.33
C THR A 54 -0.65 13.50 -0.25
N MET A 55 0.67 13.39 -0.27
CA MET A 55 1.55 14.12 0.63
C MET A 55 2.42 15.09 -0.18
N ARG A 56 2.45 16.34 0.28
CA ARG A 56 3.20 17.45 -0.34
C ARG A 56 4.13 18.06 0.69
N ALA A 57 5.26 18.56 0.23
CA ALA A 57 6.16 19.34 1.07
C ALA A 57 5.71 20.81 1.05
N SER A 58 5.96 21.55 2.13
CA SER A 58 5.65 22.98 2.17
C SER A 58 6.35 23.72 1.04
N GLY A 59 5.59 24.49 0.26
CA GLY A 59 6.10 25.22 -0.90
C GLY A 59 6.35 24.38 -2.16
N ILE A 60 5.94 23.10 -2.18
CA ILE A 60 6.05 22.22 -3.35
C ILE A 60 4.66 21.64 -3.69
N ASP A 61 4.09 22.08 -4.81
CA ASP A 61 2.72 21.70 -5.21
C ASP A 61 2.61 20.25 -5.71
N VAL A 62 3.68 19.72 -6.31
CA VAL A 62 3.68 18.34 -6.79
C VAL A 62 3.80 17.40 -5.58
N PRO A 63 2.92 16.40 -5.42
CA PRO A 63 3.03 15.47 -4.31
C PRO A 63 4.22 14.52 -4.49
N PHE A 64 4.95 14.29 -3.41
CA PHE A 64 6.02 13.30 -3.40
C PHE A 64 5.53 11.89 -3.04
N ARG A 65 4.31 11.76 -2.46
CA ARG A 65 3.65 10.48 -2.17
C ARG A 65 2.20 10.56 -2.61
N ARG A 66 1.73 9.52 -3.30
CA ARG A 66 0.33 9.28 -3.64
C ARG A 66 -0.05 7.90 -3.15
N GLU A 67 -1.24 7.76 -2.60
CA GLU A 67 -1.71 6.49 -2.06
C GLU A 67 -3.19 6.30 -2.40
N LEU A 68 -3.53 5.08 -2.80
CA LEU A 68 -4.88 4.61 -3.05
C LEU A 68 -5.17 3.52 -2.02
N LYS A 69 -6.22 3.73 -1.23
CA LYS A 69 -6.82 2.69 -0.39
C LYS A 69 -8.16 2.30 -0.95
N ALA A 70 -8.44 1.01 -1.06
CA ALA A 70 -9.72 0.52 -1.55
C ALA A 70 -10.04 -0.85 -0.95
N HIS A 71 -11.33 -1.19 -0.91
CA HIS A 71 -11.77 -2.53 -0.56
C HIS A 71 -12.61 -3.09 -1.69
N VAL A 72 -12.39 -4.36 -2.00
CA VAL A 72 -13.07 -5.04 -3.10
C VAL A 72 -13.60 -6.38 -2.60
N PRO A 73 -14.89 -6.68 -2.79
CA PRO A 73 -15.47 -7.99 -2.51
C PRO A 73 -15.08 -9.00 -3.60
N ALA A 74 -13.78 -9.30 -3.70
CA ALA A 74 -13.19 -10.25 -4.62
C ALA A 74 -12.01 -10.95 -3.95
N GLU A 75 -11.65 -12.14 -4.44
CA GLU A 75 -10.51 -12.91 -3.94
C GLU A 75 -9.18 -12.18 -4.18
N LEU A 76 -8.21 -12.39 -3.29
CA LEU A 76 -6.91 -11.72 -3.35
C LEU A 76 -6.22 -11.99 -4.70
N SER A 77 -6.30 -13.23 -5.21
CA SER A 77 -5.72 -13.60 -6.50
C SER A 77 -6.34 -12.84 -7.68
N GLU A 78 -7.64 -12.55 -7.64
CA GLU A 78 -8.31 -11.76 -8.68
C GLU A 78 -7.83 -10.30 -8.65
N VAL A 79 -7.75 -9.71 -7.46
CA VAL A 79 -7.27 -8.34 -7.26
C VAL A 79 -5.79 -8.21 -7.63
N LEU A 80 -4.98 -9.21 -7.30
CA LEU A 80 -3.57 -9.26 -7.67
C LEU A 80 -3.38 -9.35 -9.19
N ALA A 81 -4.15 -10.20 -9.87
CA ALA A 81 -4.11 -10.32 -11.32
C ALA A 81 -4.52 -9.00 -11.99
N PHE A 82 -5.58 -8.36 -11.48
CA PHE A 82 -6.00 -7.04 -11.91
C PHE A 82 -4.87 -6.00 -11.84
N TYR A 83 -4.21 -5.87 -10.69
CA TYR A 83 -3.15 -4.88 -10.52
C TYR A 83 -1.92 -5.16 -11.40
N ARG A 84 -1.50 -6.42 -11.55
CA ARG A 84 -0.41 -6.78 -12.46
C ARG A 84 -0.70 -6.35 -13.90
N THR A 85 -1.92 -6.60 -14.37
CA THR A 85 -2.34 -6.21 -15.71
C THR A 85 -2.46 -4.69 -15.86
N GLU A 86 -3.19 -4.02 -14.97
CA GLU A 86 -3.47 -2.59 -15.10
C GLU A 86 -2.25 -1.70 -14.84
N LEU A 87 -1.40 -2.05 -13.88
CA LEU A 87 -0.15 -1.31 -13.62
C LEU A 87 0.86 -1.55 -14.75
N GLY A 88 0.93 -2.76 -15.31
CA GLY A 88 1.75 -3.06 -16.49
C GLY A 88 1.40 -2.18 -17.69
N LYS A 89 0.09 -1.98 -17.97
CA LYS A 89 -0.39 -1.05 -19.01
C LYS A 89 0.05 0.40 -18.78
N ARG A 90 0.33 0.79 -17.54
CA ARG A 90 0.75 2.13 -17.11
C ARG A 90 2.26 2.27 -16.99
N GLY A 91 3.02 1.29 -17.48
CA GLY A 91 4.48 1.29 -17.46
C GLY A 91 5.10 0.98 -16.11
N TRP A 92 4.35 0.39 -15.18
CA TRP A 92 4.90 -0.10 -13.92
C TRP A 92 5.51 -1.48 -14.15
N GLN A 93 6.71 -1.68 -13.61
CA GLN A 93 7.48 -2.92 -13.75
C GLN A 93 7.65 -3.55 -12.37
N GLU A 94 7.08 -4.74 -12.17
CA GLU A 94 7.23 -5.52 -10.93
C GLU A 94 8.71 -5.84 -10.72
N ARG A 95 9.20 -5.63 -9.50
CA ARG A 95 10.55 -5.98 -9.07
C ARG A 95 10.47 -7.28 -8.25
N PRO A 96 11.37 -8.24 -8.49
CA PRO A 96 11.37 -9.49 -7.73
C PRO A 96 11.76 -9.24 -6.26
N ASP A 97 12.58 -8.21 -6.01
CA ASP A 97 13.07 -7.88 -4.69
C ASP A 97 11.94 -7.34 -3.79
N GLY A 98 11.72 -8.01 -2.66
CA GLY A 98 10.69 -7.63 -1.69
C GLY A 98 9.26 -7.97 -2.08
N ALA A 99 9.08 -8.76 -3.15
CA ALA A 99 7.80 -9.36 -3.49
C ALA A 99 7.50 -10.56 -2.57
N MET A 100 6.28 -10.60 -2.04
CA MET A 100 5.77 -11.68 -1.20
C MET A 100 4.33 -11.94 -1.60
N VAL A 101 3.98 -13.19 -1.87
CA VAL A 101 2.60 -13.57 -2.21
C VAL A 101 2.23 -14.81 -1.40
N ALA A 102 1.25 -14.66 -0.53
CA ALA A 102 0.62 -15.68 0.26
C ALA A 102 -0.88 -15.76 -0.08
N ALA A 103 -1.60 -16.69 0.55
CA ALA A 103 -3.02 -16.90 0.26
C ALA A 103 -3.89 -15.70 0.70
N ASP A 104 -3.51 -15.04 1.79
CA ASP A 104 -4.26 -13.98 2.46
C ASP A 104 -3.53 -12.63 2.47
N HIS A 105 -2.29 -12.57 1.96
CA HIS A 105 -1.50 -11.37 1.88
C HIS A 105 -0.65 -11.34 0.61
N ALA A 106 -0.52 -10.18 -0.02
CA ALA A 106 0.49 -9.98 -1.06
C ALA A 106 1.11 -8.59 -0.94
N ARG A 107 2.43 -8.54 -1.10
CA ARG A 107 3.21 -7.30 -1.23
C ARG A 107 4.02 -7.37 -2.50
N LEU A 108 3.83 -6.41 -3.40
CA LEU A 108 4.62 -6.27 -4.62
C LEU A 108 5.34 -4.92 -4.63
N VAL A 109 6.56 -4.91 -5.13
CA VAL A 109 7.34 -3.69 -5.35
C VAL A 109 7.40 -3.42 -6.86
N PHE A 110 7.26 -2.17 -7.25
CA PHE A 110 7.29 -1.76 -8.64
C PHE A 110 8.28 -0.62 -8.86
N ALA A 111 8.94 -0.61 -10.02
CA ALA A 111 9.44 0.62 -10.61
C ALA A 111 8.30 1.23 -11.44
N SER A 112 7.90 2.46 -11.13
CA SER A 112 6.86 3.19 -11.86
C SER A 112 7.45 4.43 -12.54
N PRO A 113 6.72 5.10 -13.46
CA PRO A 113 7.23 6.26 -14.18
C PRO A 113 7.71 7.43 -13.29
N LYS A 114 7.17 7.58 -12.07
CA LYS A 114 7.55 8.67 -11.15
C LYS A 114 8.51 8.26 -10.06
N GLY A 115 8.77 6.96 -9.89
CA GLY A 115 9.59 6.44 -8.79
C GLY A 115 9.10 5.08 -8.28
N PRO A 116 9.56 4.64 -7.11
CA PRO A 116 9.17 3.35 -6.56
C PRO A 116 7.70 3.33 -6.17
N GLY A 117 7.07 2.17 -6.36
CA GLY A 117 5.70 1.91 -5.93
C GLY A 117 5.61 0.61 -5.13
N THR A 118 4.63 0.52 -4.26
CA THR A 118 4.35 -0.67 -3.46
C THR A 118 2.86 -0.94 -3.50
N LEU A 119 2.49 -2.18 -3.78
CA LEU A 119 1.14 -2.68 -3.65
C LEU A 119 1.10 -3.64 -2.48
N THR A 120 0.25 -3.39 -1.50
CA THR A 120 -0.07 -4.30 -0.41
C THR A 120 -1.54 -4.70 -0.53
N LEU A 121 -1.78 -6.00 -0.47
CA LEU A 121 -3.10 -6.60 -0.48
C LEU A 121 -3.26 -7.46 0.76
N ASP A 122 -4.38 -7.33 1.46
CA ASP A 122 -4.70 -8.17 2.61
C ASP A 122 -6.13 -8.70 2.48
N ARG A 123 -6.33 -9.96 2.86
CA ARG A 123 -7.66 -10.56 2.94
C ARG A 123 -8.28 -10.20 4.29
N VAL A 124 -9.39 -9.47 4.28
CA VAL A 124 -10.16 -9.13 5.48
C VAL A 124 -11.58 -9.62 5.30
N LYS A 125 -11.94 -10.67 6.05
CA LYS A 125 -13.24 -11.37 5.92
C LYS A 125 -13.44 -11.86 4.46
N SER A 126 -14.44 -11.33 3.76
CA SER A 126 -14.77 -11.65 2.37
C SER A 126 -14.29 -10.58 1.37
N GLU A 127 -13.57 -9.56 1.84
CA GLU A 127 -13.01 -8.50 1.00
C GLU A 127 -11.49 -8.58 0.95
N THR A 128 -10.93 -8.03 -0.12
CA THR A 128 -9.50 -7.76 -0.23
C THR A 128 -9.30 -6.26 -0.08
N THR A 129 -8.49 -5.87 0.90
CA THR A 129 -8.06 -4.48 1.09
C THR A 129 -6.84 -4.22 0.23
N ILE A 130 -6.78 -3.00 -0.31
CA ILE A 130 -5.73 -2.55 -1.22
C ILE A 130 -5.08 -1.34 -0.60
N ASP A 131 -3.75 -1.33 -0.57
CA ASP A 131 -2.93 -0.16 -0.35
C ASP A 131 -1.90 -0.07 -1.49
N LEU A 132 -2.13 0.83 -2.44
CA LEU A 132 -1.21 1.12 -3.53
C LEU A 132 -0.55 2.46 -3.26
N VAL A 133 0.77 2.46 -3.06
CA VAL A 133 1.58 3.66 -2.82
C VAL A 133 2.50 3.90 -4.00
N GLN A 134 2.58 5.15 -4.45
CA GLN A 134 3.60 5.63 -5.38
C GLN A 134 4.37 6.78 -4.79
N ARG A 135 5.70 6.72 -4.89
CA ARG A 135 6.59 7.79 -4.46
C ARG A 135 7.22 8.47 -5.66
N ASN A 136 7.42 9.78 -5.55
CA ASN A 136 8.10 10.61 -6.54
C ASN A 136 9.48 10.98 -6.01
N THR A 137 10.49 10.22 -6.45
CA THR A 137 11.88 10.36 -5.99
C THR A 137 12.46 11.73 -6.29
N GLU A 138 12.17 12.30 -7.45
CA GLU A 138 12.69 13.63 -7.83
C GLU A 138 12.14 14.74 -6.94
N VAL A 139 10.85 14.70 -6.63
CA VAL A 139 10.21 15.69 -5.76
C VAL A 139 10.66 15.51 -4.32
N ALA A 140 10.79 14.27 -3.83
CA ALA A 140 11.33 13.98 -2.51
C ALA A 140 12.78 14.48 -2.38
N ALA A 141 13.60 14.33 -3.43
CA ALA A 141 14.97 14.87 -3.46
C ALA A 141 14.98 16.40 -3.38
N LYS A 142 14.14 17.08 -4.19
CA LYS A 142 14.01 18.55 -4.16
C LYS A 142 13.53 19.08 -2.80
N ALA A 143 12.69 18.30 -2.11
CA ALA A 143 12.23 18.60 -0.76
C ALA A 143 13.26 18.27 0.34
N ASN A 144 14.43 17.72 -0.02
CA ASN A 144 15.43 17.21 0.92
C ASN A 144 14.87 16.14 1.89
N PHE A 145 13.96 15.29 1.40
CA PHE A 145 13.36 14.21 2.20
C PHE A 145 14.06 12.86 2.04
N LEU A 146 14.92 12.71 1.02
CA LEU A 146 15.66 11.47 0.84
C LEU A 146 16.78 11.32 1.87
N PRO A 147 16.96 10.11 2.44
CA PRO A 147 18.09 9.85 3.34
C PRO A 147 19.42 9.85 2.61
N ILE A 148 20.50 10.00 3.36
CA ILE A 148 21.83 9.66 2.87
C ILE A 148 21.93 8.16 2.58
N ALA A 149 22.85 7.77 1.69
CA ALA A 149 23.01 6.38 1.29
C ALA A 149 23.23 5.44 2.50
N GLY A 150 22.51 4.33 2.51
CA GLY A 150 22.58 3.32 3.58
C GLY A 150 21.87 3.68 4.88
N HIS A 151 21.24 4.86 4.98
CA HIS A 151 20.52 5.31 6.17
C HIS A 151 19.02 5.45 5.90
N ALA A 152 18.25 5.54 6.97
CA ALA A 152 16.91 6.09 6.97
C ALA A 152 16.96 7.57 7.40
N ARG A 153 15.91 8.34 7.08
CA ARG A 153 15.77 9.73 7.50
C ARG A 153 14.53 9.90 8.37
N LEU A 154 14.70 10.49 9.55
CA LEU A 154 13.60 10.99 10.35
C LEU A 154 13.38 12.47 10.02
N ILE A 155 12.13 12.86 9.88
CA ILE A 155 11.67 14.23 9.68
C ILE A 155 10.73 14.54 10.84
N PHE A 156 11.02 15.58 11.60
CA PHE A 156 10.27 15.89 12.81
C PHE A 156 10.27 17.38 13.10
N GLY A 157 9.21 17.84 13.75
CA GLY A 157 9.06 19.22 14.18
C GLY A 157 8.16 19.27 15.39
N TYR A 158 8.19 20.38 16.11
CA TYR A 158 7.35 20.62 17.27
C TYR A 158 6.64 21.96 17.10
N LEU A 159 5.37 21.90 16.70
CA LEU A 159 4.59 23.10 16.34
C LEU A 159 3.96 23.80 17.55
N VAL A 160 4.16 23.28 18.76
CA VAL A 160 3.77 23.93 20.01
C VAL A 160 4.88 24.92 20.42
N PRO A 161 4.57 26.12 20.98
CA PRO A 161 5.55 27.17 21.23
C PRO A 161 6.73 26.80 22.15
N ASP A 162 6.54 25.84 23.04
CA ASP A 162 7.57 25.44 24.00
C ASP A 162 8.79 24.80 23.32
N VAL A 163 9.97 24.98 23.91
CA VAL A 163 11.16 24.27 23.45
C VAL A 163 11.04 22.80 23.83
N ALA A 164 11.14 21.94 22.83
CA ALA A 164 11.18 20.50 23.00
C ALA A 164 12.58 19.95 22.70
N SER A 165 12.79 18.68 23.00
CA SER A 165 13.96 17.93 22.56
C SER A 165 13.56 16.49 22.25
N LEU A 166 14.10 15.95 21.16
CA LEU A 166 13.99 14.54 20.81
C LEU A 166 15.19 13.80 21.36
N ALA A 167 14.97 12.85 22.27
CA ALA A 167 15.99 11.90 22.69
C ALA A 167 15.83 10.60 21.89
N ILE A 168 16.84 10.22 21.11
CA ILE A 168 16.84 9.03 20.26
C ILE A 168 18.29 8.59 19.99
N ASN A 169 18.53 7.27 19.91
CA ASN A 169 19.85 6.72 19.62
C ASN A 169 20.98 7.27 20.52
N GLY A 170 20.69 7.46 21.81
CA GLY A 170 21.65 8.02 22.79
C GLY A 170 21.97 9.51 22.60
N GLN A 171 21.31 10.20 21.67
CA GLN A 171 21.47 11.62 21.41
C GLN A 171 20.24 12.41 21.88
N THR A 172 20.41 13.70 22.16
CA THR A 172 19.30 14.63 22.46
C THR A 172 19.39 15.83 21.54
N ILE A 173 18.37 16.01 20.71
CA ILE A 173 18.31 17.04 19.66
C ILE A 173 17.28 18.08 20.09
N LYS A 174 17.70 19.35 20.19
CA LYS A 174 16.79 20.45 20.55
C LYS A 174 15.88 20.82 19.38
N ILE A 175 14.60 21.00 19.68
CA ILE A 175 13.58 21.42 18.72
C ILE A 175 13.04 22.78 19.18
N ALA A 176 13.27 23.81 18.36
CA ALA A 176 12.61 25.10 18.58
C ALA A 176 11.10 24.91 18.39
N GLY A 177 10.33 25.27 19.41
CA GLY A 177 8.87 25.20 19.36
C GLY A 177 8.26 26.27 18.48
N GLY A 178 7.04 26.02 18.01
CA GLY A 178 6.18 27.00 17.34
C GLY A 178 6.60 27.40 15.93
N VAL A 179 7.68 26.81 15.41
CA VAL A 179 8.24 27.14 14.09
C VAL A 179 7.96 25.99 13.13
N ASN A 180 7.34 26.29 11.99
CA ASN A 180 7.11 25.32 10.93
C ASN A 180 8.38 25.06 10.08
N HIS A 181 9.45 24.63 10.75
CA HIS A 181 10.73 24.28 10.15
C HIS A 181 11.12 22.86 10.61
N PRO A 182 10.69 21.82 9.88
CA PRO A 182 11.00 20.45 10.25
C PRO A 182 12.52 20.23 10.23
N GLN A 183 13.02 19.54 11.25
CA GLN A 183 14.39 19.07 11.35
C GLN A 183 14.50 17.66 10.77
N THR A 184 15.73 17.26 10.47
CA THR A 184 16.01 15.93 9.92
C THR A 184 17.14 15.25 10.69
N LEU A 185 17.06 13.92 10.79
CA LEU A 185 18.10 13.08 11.37
C LEU A 185 18.24 11.81 10.53
N ASP A 186 19.43 11.58 9.97
CA ASP A 186 19.74 10.31 9.32
C ASP A 186 20.20 9.28 10.35
N LEU A 187 19.64 8.07 10.29
CA LEU A 187 19.94 6.96 11.20
C LEU A 187 20.27 5.68 10.41
N PRO A 188 21.21 4.85 10.88
CA PRO A 188 21.38 3.51 10.33
C PRO A 188 20.07 2.68 10.44
N PRO A 189 19.88 1.65 9.61
CA PRO A 189 18.74 0.75 9.75
C PRO A 189 18.70 0.08 11.14
N GLY A 190 17.52 -0.01 11.73
CA GLY A 190 17.35 -0.61 13.05
C GLY A 190 16.08 -0.15 13.76
N THR A 191 15.91 -0.65 14.99
CA THR A 191 14.81 -0.27 15.88
C THR A 191 15.34 0.67 16.96
N TYR A 192 14.69 1.82 17.12
CA TYR A 192 15.09 2.88 18.04
C TYR A 192 13.93 3.23 18.97
N SER A 193 14.19 3.24 20.27
CA SER A 193 13.32 3.94 21.21
C SER A 193 13.59 5.45 21.13
N TYR A 194 12.54 6.25 21.17
CA TYR A 194 12.65 7.70 21.21
C TYR A 194 11.74 8.30 22.27
N ALA A 195 12.09 9.49 22.74
CA ALA A 195 11.32 10.23 23.72
C ALA A 195 11.24 11.71 23.36
N LEU A 196 10.06 12.30 23.54
CA LEU A 196 9.87 13.76 23.52
C LEU A 196 10.06 14.30 24.92
N LEU A 197 10.96 15.28 25.05
CA LEU A 197 11.22 16.03 26.26
C LEU A 197 10.73 17.46 26.09
N VAL A 198 9.86 17.95 26.95
CA VAL A 198 9.40 19.35 26.98
C VAL A 198 9.85 19.96 28.30
N SER A 199 10.60 21.06 28.24
CA SER A 199 11.19 21.69 29.44
C SER A 199 11.94 20.69 30.34
N GLY A 200 12.63 19.73 29.73
CA GLY A 200 13.38 18.67 30.43
C GLY A 200 12.56 17.49 30.93
N HIS A 201 11.23 17.54 30.86
CA HIS A 201 10.34 16.46 31.31
C HIS A 201 9.93 15.59 30.13
N ARG A 202 9.96 14.27 30.34
CA ARG A 202 9.52 13.31 29.34
C ARG A 202 8.00 13.31 29.27
N VAL A 203 7.47 13.63 28.09
CA VAL A 203 6.03 13.71 27.83
C VAL A 203 5.52 12.58 26.94
N HIS A 204 6.38 12.05 26.06
CA HIS A 204 6.03 10.97 25.15
C HIS A 204 7.20 10.00 24.96
N THR A 205 6.91 8.72 24.76
CA THR A 205 7.88 7.69 24.38
C THR A 205 7.26 6.68 23.45
N ASP A 206 8.00 6.30 22.42
CA ASP A 206 7.62 5.22 21.52
C ASP A 206 8.87 4.58 20.89
N THR A 207 8.65 3.67 19.96
CA THR A 207 9.67 3.00 19.18
C THR A 207 9.41 3.16 17.69
N ILE A 208 10.47 3.22 16.90
CA ILE A 208 10.41 3.22 15.45
C ILE A 208 11.42 2.23 14.89
N THR A 209 10.98 1.44 13.91
CA THR A 209 11.88 0.59 13.12
C THR A 209 12.03 1.22 11.75
N VAL A 210 13.27 1.42 11.32
CA VAL A 210 13.59 2.07 10.05
C VAL A 210 14.54 1.21 9.22
N ALA A 211 14.37 1.22 7.90
CA ALA A 211 15.24 0.56 6.95
C ALA A 211 15.99 1.56 6.06
N ALA A 212 17.07 1.10 5.42
CA ALA A 212 17.86 1.95 4.54
C ALA A 212 17.02 2.44 3.35
N GLY A 213 17.15 3.72 3.02
CA GLY A 213 16.41 4.34 1.92
C GLY A 213 15.03 4.86 2.31
N GLU A 214 14.58 4.65 3.55
CA GLU A 214 13.28 5.13 4.01
C GLU A 214 13.34 6.55 4.59
N ALA A 215 12.23 7.27 4.53
CA ALA A 215 12.03 8.51 5.26
C ALA A 215 10.73 8.46 6.07
N TRP A 216 10.79 8.92 7.32
CA TRP A 216 9.71 8.79 8.29
C TRP A 216 9.38 10.13 8.94
N SER A 217 8.09 10.42 9.09
CA SER A 217 7.58 11.56 9.86
C SER A 217 7.40 11.16 11.32
N LEU A 218 7.96 11.90 12.25
CA LEU A 218 7.55 11.83 13.66
C LEU A 218 6.60 12.98 13.96
N SER A 219 5.38 12.64 14.36
CA SER A 219 4.40 13.63 14.83
C SER A 219 4.62 13.86 16.33
N LEU A 220 5.39 14.90 16.68
CA LEU A 220 5.72 15.21 18.06
C LEU A 220 4.68 16.21 18.61
N GLY A 221 3.96 15.82 19.67
CA GLY A 221 2.94 16.65 20.33
C GLY A 221 1.49 16.18 20.16
N ASP A 222 1.26 15.07 19.46
CA ASP A 222 -0.02 14.38 19.37
C ASP A 222 0.21 12.90 19.71
N ASP A 223 -0.12 12.51 20.94
CA ASP A 223 0.25 11.20 21.50
C ASP A 223 -0.39 10.01 20.77
N ASP A 224 -1.50 10.24 20.06
CA ASP A 224 -2.20 9.19 19.33
C ASP A 224 -1.64 8.96 17.92
N LYS A 225 -0.77 9.86 17.44
CA LYS A 225 -0.30 9.83 16.05
C LYS A 225 1.02 9.08 15.90
N LYS A 226 0.93 7.87 15.36
CA LYS A 226 2.08 7.02 15.05
C LYS A 226 3.02 7.63 14.00
N PRO A 227 4.30 7.20 13.98
CA PRO A 227 5.21 7.50 12.88
C PRO A 227 4.63 7.10 11.52
N ASP A 228 4.85 7.93 10.52
CA ASP A 228 4.33 7.72 9.16
C ASP A 228 5.48 7.59 8.16
N GLN A 229 5.44 6.55 7.31
CA GLN A 229 6.47 6.34 6.30
C GLN A 229 6.20 7.21 5.08
N ILE A 230 6.95 8.32 5.01
CA ILE A 230 6.89 9.31 3.95
C ILE A 230 7.51 8.76 2.65
N TYR A 231 8.64 8.06 2.77
CA TYR A 231 9.41 7.53 1.64
C TYR A 231 9.93 6.12 1.91
#